data_AF-A0A059GBF6-F1
#
_entry.id   AF-A0A059GBF6-F1
#
_cell.length_a   1.000
_cell.length_b   1.000
_cell.length_c   1.000
_cell.angle_alpha   90.00
_cell.angle_beta   90.00
_cell.angle_gamma   90.00
#
_symmetry.space_group_name_H-M   'P 1'
#
loop_
_entity.id
_entity.type
_entity.pdbx_description
1 polymer ?
#
loop_
_entity_poly.entity_id
_entity_poly.type
_entity_poly.pdbx_seq_one_letter_code
_entity_poly.pdbx_strand_id
1 'polypeptide(L)'
;MNEPCAHTARDEIILAMESAGWMNNHETKKVLLFQKDGTSIYFNGQDHSHIDLVFHPVIVGSNFREFQSLENAPSDRFMSNYRELPQKPSPGQPLNYFGVGCKFDGIEEALSFVKNLNIPVIV
;
A
#
# COMPACT_ATOMS: atom_id res chain seq x y z
N MET A 1 -18.39 10.61 -12.48
CA MET A 1 -17.72 10.59 -11.16
C MET A 1 -17.11 9.21 -10.99
N ASN A 2 -15.86 9.11 -10.54
CA ASN A 2 -15.30 7.81 -10.15
C ASN A 2 -15.99 7.39 -8.85
N GLU A 3 -16.46 6.14 -8.78
CA GLU A 3 -16.98 5.58 -7.53
C GLU A 3 -15.86 5.52 -6.48
N PRO A 4 -16.15 5.87 -5.21
CA PRO A 4 -15.20 5.74 -4.13
C PRO A 4 -14.81 4.27 -3.92
N CYS A 5 -13.69 4.06 -3.22
CA CYS A 5 -13.18 2.76 -2.81
C CYS A 5 -14.30 1.97 -2.11
N ALA A 6 -14.57 0.75 -2.58
CA ALA A 6 -15.71 -0.04 -2.09
C ALA A 6 -15.39 -0.86 -0.83
N HIS A 7 -14.21 -0.69 -0.25
CA HIS A 7 -13.77 -1.43 0.94
C HIS A 7 -14.46 -0.91 2.21
N THR A 8 -14.89 -1.81 3.10
CA THR A 8 -15.60 -1.45 4.35
C THR A 8 -14.76 -0.59 5.29
N ALA A 9 -13.47 -0.89 5.40
CA ALA A 9 -12.51 -0.11 6.19
C ALA A 9 -11.99 1.18 5.51
N ARG A 10 -12.57 1.62 4.38
CA ARG A 10 -12.10 2.80 3.62
C ARG A 10 -11.92 4.01 4.51
N ASP A 11 -12.99 4.43 5.19
CA ASP A 11 -13.01 5.70 5.93
C ASP A 11 -12.05 5.68 7.12
N GLU A 12 -11.97 4.52 7.79
CA GLU A 12 -11.05 4.29 8.90
C GLU A 12 -9.59 4.35 8.43
N ILE A 13 -9.26 3.75 7.29
CA ILE A 13 -7.92 3.79 6.70
C ILE A 13 -7.55 5.22 6.30
N ILE A 14 -8.45 5.98 5.66
CA ILE A 14 -8.19 7.38 5.30
C ILE A 14 -7.89 8.19 6.55
N LEU A 15 -8.78 8.17 7.54
CA LEU A 15 -8.63 8.95 8.77
C LEU A 15 -7.32 8.62 9.49
N ALA A 16 -6.97 7.34 9.54
CA ALA A 16 -5.81 6.89 10.27
C ALA A 16 -4.48 7.22 9.55
N MET A 17 -4.44 7.08 8.22
CA MET A 17 -3.29 7.47 7.42
C MET A 17 -3.07 9.00 7.47
N GLU A 18 -4.15 9.78 7.39
CA GLU A 18 -4.11 11.25 7.53
C GLU A 18 -3.59 11.68 8.90
N SER A 19 -4.02 11.00 9.97
CA SER A 19 -3.52 11.22 11.33
C SER A 19 -2.03 10.90 11.50
N ALA A 20 -1.45 10.05 10.64
CA ALA A 20 -0.03 9.74 10.58
C ALA A 20 0.76 10.67 9.62
N GLY A 21 0.09 11.69 9.08
CA GLY A 21 0.66 12.68 8.17
C GLY A 21 0.81 12.20 6.73
N TRP A 22 0.08 11.16 6.32
CA TRP A 22 -0.04 10.77 4.91
C TRP A 22 -1.21 11.48 4.25
N MET A 23 -1.06 11.90 3.00
CA MET A 23 -2.15 12.54 2.26
C MET A 23 -2.79 11.56 1.29
N ASN A 24 -4.13 11.45 1.28
CA ASN A 24 -4.85 10.68 0.28
C ASN A 24 -4.90 11.47 -1.05
N ASN A 25 -3.96 11.18 -1.95
CA ASN A 25 -3.77 11.93 -3.18
C ASN A 25 -4.62 11.40 -4.35
N HIS A 26 -4.98 10.12 -4.30
CA HIS A 26 -5.77 9.52 -5.37
C HIS A 26 -6.62 8.37 -4.87
N GLU A 27 -7.87 8.32 -5.34
CA GLU A 27 -8.81 7.27 -5.00
C GLU A 27 -9.52 6.75 -6.24
N THR A 28 -9.70 5.43 -6.27
CA THR A 28 -10.59 4.72 -7.19
C THR A 28 -11.41 3.69 -6.42
N LYS A 29 -12.40 3.08 -7.06
CA LYS A 29 -13.14 1.93 -6.50
C LYS A 29 -12.26 0.80 -5.95
N LYS A 30 -11.04 0.65 -6.47
CA LYS A 30 -10.14 -0.47 -6.18
C LYS A 30 -8.96 -0.11 -5.28
N VAL A 31 -8.57 1.16 -5.20
CA VAL A 31 -7.33 1.56 -4.50
C VAL A 31 -7.46 2.95 -3.90
N LEU A 32 -6.74 3.15 -2.79
CA LEU A 32 -6.39 4.46 -2.26
C LEU A 32 -4.87 4.64 -2.39
N LEU A 33 -4.42 5.83 -2.75
CA LEU A 33 -3.01 6.22 -2.82
C LEU A 33 -2.73 7.24 -1.73
N PHE A 34 -1.83 6.88 -0.82
CA PHE A 34 -1.32 7.73 0.22
C PHE A 34 0.10 8.18 -0.11
N GLN A 35 0.38 9.48 0.02
CA GLN A 35 1.71 10.03 -0.24
C GLN A 35 2.25 10.84 0.94
N LYS A 36 3.54 10.70 1.22
CA LYS A 36 4.29 11.45 2.24
C LYS A 36 5.77 11.51 1.84
N ASP A 37 6.35 12.71 1.84
CA ASP A 37 7.79 12.93 1.60
C ASP A 37 8.34 12.23 0.34
N GLY A 38 7.59 12.28 -0.77
CA GLY A 38 7.97 11.64 -2.05
C GLY A 38 7.74 10.12 -2.10
N THR A 39 7.24 9.52 -1.04
CA THR A 39 6.93 8.10 -0.96
C THR A 39 5.44 7.83 -1.13
N SER A 40 5.12 6.74 -1.83
CA SER A 40 3.75 6.28 -2.09
C SER A 40 3.46 4.95 -1.40
N ILE A 41 2.32 4.86 -0.71
CA ILE A 41 1.74 3.61 -0.20
C ILE A 41 0.35 3.47 -0.81
N TYR A 42 0.03 2.28 -1.30
CA TYR A 42 -1.31 1.97 -1.79
C TYR A 42 -2.07 1.15 -0.75
N PHE A 43 -3.37 1.39 -0.64
CA PHE A 43 -4.30 0.46 -0.02
C PHE A 43 -5.06 -0.28 -1.11
N ASN A 44 -5.05 -1.60 -1.07
CA ASN A 44 -5.77 -2.45 -2.01
C ASN A 44 -7.22 -2.66 -1.56
N GLY A 45 -8.12 -1.80 -2.04
CA GLY A 45 -9.55 -1.87 -1.76
C GLY A 45 -10.29 -3.05 -2.40
N GLN A 46 -9.61 -3.94 -3.14
CA GLN A 46 -10.21 -5.16 -3.68
C GLN A 46 -10.16 -6.35 -2.71
N ASP A 47 -9.27 -6.33 -1.72
CA ASP A 47 -9.23 -7.37 -0.68
C ASP A 47 -10.21 -7.00 0.42
N HIS A 48 -11.46 -7.47 0.32
CA HIS A 48 -12.51 -7.15 1.28
C HIS A 48 -12.38 -7.86 2.64
N SER A 49 -11.37 -8.70 2.82
CA SER A 49 -11.20 -9.52 4.03
C SER A 49 -10.05 -9.05 4.91
N HIS A 50 -9.12 -8.26 4.38
CA HIS A 50 -7.92 -7.82 5.10
C HIS A 50 -7.60 -6.38 4.75
N ILE A 51 -6.80 -5.74 5.62
CA ILE A 51 -6.14 -4.49 5.25
C ILE A 51 -4.87 -4.85 4.46
N ASP A 52 -4.90 -4.72 3.14
CA ASP A 52 -3.76 -4.99 2.25
C ASP A 52 -3.08 -3.68 1.84
N LEU A 53 -1.97 -3.36 2.50
CA LEU A 53 -1.13 -2.20 2.16
C LEU A 53 -0.01 -2.64 1.23
N VAL A 54 0.15 -1.92 0.12
CA VAL A 54 1.12 -2.21 -0.92
C VAL A 54 2.19 -1.14 -0.95
N PHE A 55 3.43 -1.58 -0.72
CA PHE A 55 4.60 -0.73 -0.58
C PHE A 55 5.50 -0.80 -1.81
N HIS A 56 6.29 0.25 -1.99
CA HIS A 56 7.39 0.22 -2.93
C HIS A 56 8.46 -0.81 -2.48
N PRO A 57 9.02 -1.64 -3.39
CA PRO A 57 9.99 -2.67 -3.02
C PRO A 57 11.24 -2.15 -2.29
N VAL A 58 11.67 -0.91 -2.59
CA VAL A 58 12.78 -0.25 -1.88
C VAL A 58 12.47 -0.06 -0.39
N ILE A 59 11.24 0.34 -0.04
CA ILE A 59 10.83 0.49 1.37
C ILE A 59 10.93 -0.87 2.07
N VAL A 60 10.47 -1.93 1.42
CA VAL A 60 10.53 -3.30 1.94
C VAL A 60 11.98 -3.74 2.14
N GLY A 61 12.84 -3.51 1.15
CA GLY A 61 14.27 -3.84 1.25
C GLY A 61 14.98 -3.09 2.38
N SER A 62 14.67 -1.80 2.57
CA SER A 62 15.24 -0.99 3.65
C SER A 62 14.75 -1.37 5.04
N ASN A 63 13.59 -2.02 5.16
CA ASN A 63 12.96 -2.44 6.41
C ASN A 63 12.77 -3.97 6.43
N PHE A 64 13.70 -4.72 5.85
CA PHE A 64 13.50 -6.15 5.59
C PHE A 64 13.16 -6.96 6.86
N ARG A 65 13.70 -6.57 8.02
CA ARG A 65 13.47 -7.27 9.29
C ARG A 65 12.04 -7.08 9.79
N GLU A 66 11.52 -5.87 9.69
CA GLU A 66 10.16 -5.49 10.07
C GLU A 66 9.16 -6.27 9.20
N PHE A 67 9.39 -6.31 7.89
CA PHE A 67 8.56 -7.07 6.95
C PHE A 67 8.67 -8.60 7.17
N GLN A 68 9.83 -9.12 7.57
CA GLN A 68 9.99 -10.53 7.93
C GLN A 68 9.26 -10.93 9.22
N SER A 69 9.05 -9.98 10.14
CA SER A 69 8.39 -10.25 11.42
C SER A 69 6.86 -10.33 11.33
N LEU A 70 6.27 -9.96 10.18
CA LEU A 70 4.85 -10.09 9.96
C LEU A 70 4.45 -11.58 9.93
N GLU A 71 3.36 -11.92 10.63
CA GLU A 71 2.82 -13.29 10.62
C GLU A 71 2.44 -13.72 9.20
N ASN A 72 1.94 -12.77 8.41
CA ASN A 72 1.67 -12.96 6.99
C ASN A 72 2.89 -12.56 6.16
N ALA A 73 3.43 -13.51 5.40
CA ALA A 73 4.55 -13.25 4.51
C ALA A 73 4.16 -12.17 3.47
N PRO A 74 4.98 -11.10 3.31
CA PRO A 74 4.80 -10.12 2.25
C PRO A 74 4.76 -10.81 0.88
N SER A 75 3.90 -10.33 0.00
CA SER A 75 3.67 -10.98 -1.30
C SER A 75 3.69 -9.98 -2.44
N ASP A 76 4.21 -10.41 -3.59
CA ASP A 76 4.24 -9.59 -4.80
C ASP A 76 2.82 -9.19 -5.21
N ARG A 77 2.65 -7.92 -5.59
CA ARG A 77 1.40 -7.35 -6.10
C ARG A 77 1.67 -6.71 -7.45
N PHE A 78 0.80 -7.03 -8.41
CA PHE A 78 0.86 -6.52 -9.78
C PHE A 78 -0.48 -5.91 -10.15
N MET A 79 -0.53 -4.59 -10.31
CA MET A 79 -1.74 -3.90 -10.73
C MET A 79 -1.44 -2.72 -11.65
N SER A 80 -2.35 -2.45 -12.58
CA SER A 80 -2.22 -1.34 -13.54
C SER A 80 -2.49 0.05 -12.95
N ASN A 81 -3.05 0.12 -11.74
CA ASN A 81 -3.40 1.36 -11.05
C ASN A 81 -2.40 1.76 -9.94
N TYR A 82 -1.32 1.00 -9.73
CA TYR A 82 -0.23 1.39 -8.82
C TYR A 82 0.82 2.26 -9.53
N ARG A 83 0.38 3.33 -10.17
CA ARG A 83 1.20 4.12 -11.11
C ARG A 83 2.49 4.72 -10.54
N GLU A 84 2.55 4.90 -9.22
CA GLU A 84 3.71 5.42 -8.49
C GLU A 84 4.71 4.32 -8.06
N LEU A 85 4.43 3.05 -8.37
CA LEU A 85 5.33 1.92 -8.10
C LEU A 85 6.18 1.59 -9.35
N PRO A 86 7.27 0.79 -9.24
CA PRO A 86 8.10 0.46 -10.39
C PRO A 86 7.34 -0.45 -11.35
N GLN A 87 7.50 -0.24 -12.65
CA GLN A 87 6.98 -1.18 -13.64
C GLN A 87 7.88 -2.42 -13.69
N LYS A 88 7.27 -3.60 -13.69
CA LYS A 88 7.99 -4.85 -13.93
C LYS A 88 7.39 -5.53 -15.16
N PRO A 89 8.18 -5.76 -16.22
CA PRO A 89 7.68 -6.48 -17.38
C PRO A 89 7.30 -7.90 -16.95
N SER A 90 6.05 -8.29 -17.25
CA SER A 90 5.54 -9.64 -17.00
C SER A 90 5.17 -10.30 -18.33
N PRO A 91 5.64 -11.54 -18.60
CA PRO A 91 5.28 -12.23 -19.84
C PRO A 91 3.76 -12.36 -19.98
N GLY A 92 3.21 -11.82 -21.06
CA GLY A 92 1.78 -11.93 -21.38
C GLY A 92 0.85 -10.93 -20.70
N GLN A 93 1.36 -9.98 -19.91
CA GLN A 93 0.53 -8.90 -19.34
C GLN A 93 1.13 -7.52 -19.64
N PRO A 94 0.40 -6.64 -20.36
CA PRO A 94 0.89 -5.29 -20.64
C PRO A 94 0.86 -4.44 -19.36
N LEU A 95 2.03 -3.91 -18.98
CA LEU A 95 2.24 -2.81 -18.03
C LEU A 95 1.55 -2.98 -16.67
N ASN A 96 2.07 -3.88 -15.85
CA ASN A 96 1.73 -3.91 -14.43
C ASN A 96 2.83 -3.22 -13.61
N TYR A 97 2.38 -2.40 -12.68
CA TYR A 97 3.22 -1.84 -11.65
C TYR A 97 3.37 -2.86 -10.52
N PHE A 98 4.58 -2.93 -9.96
CA PHE A 98 5.01 -3.94 -8.99
C PHE A 98 5.16 -3.32 -7.60
N GLY A 99 4.42 -3.87 -6.65
CA GLY A 99 4.57 -3.56 -5.22
C GLY A 99 4.67 -4.82 -4.39
N VAL A 100 4.93 -4.62 -3.10
CA VAL A 100 4.91 -5.70 -2.10
C VAL A 100 3.75 -5.44 -1.15
N GLY A 101 2.78 -6.35 -1.16
CA GLY A 101 1.58 -6.29 -0.32
C GLY A 101 1.80 -6.94 1.04
N CYS A 102 1.36 -6.26 2.08
CA CYS A 102 1.31 -6.74 3.47
C CYS A 102 -0.14 -6.73 3.93
N LYS A 103 -0.60 -7.89 4.42
CA LYS A 103 -1.96 -8.08 4.90
C LYS A 103 -2.00 -8.04 6.41
N PHE A 104 -2.90 -7.23 6.94
CA PHE A 104 -3.17 -7.11 8.36
C PHE A 104 -4.63 -7.47 8.63
N ASP A 105 -4.88 -8.13 9.76
CA ASP A 105 -6.23 -8.51 10.18
C ASP A 105 -6.96 -7.33 10.85
N GLY A 106 -6.19 -6.38 11.39
CA GLY A 106 -6.72 -5.20 12.08
C GLY A 106 -6.07 -3.89 11.61
N ILE A 107 -6.86 -2.82 11.63
CA ILE A 107 -6.37 -1.48 11.26
C ILE A 107 -5.27 -0.97 12.22
N GLU A 108 -5.38 -1.26 13.52
CA GLU A 108 -4.39 -0.83 14.52
C GLU A 108 -3.00 -1.43 14.24
N GLU A 109 -2.96 -2.69 13.82
CA GLU A 109 -1.73 -3.39 13.45
C GLU A 109 -1.10 -2.76 12.20
N ALA A 110 -1.90 -2.55 11.15
CA ALA A 110 -1.45 -1.91 9.91
C ALA A 110 -0.84 -0.52 10.16
N LEU A 111 -1.46 0.27 11.03
CA LEU A 111 -0.99 1.62 11.37
C LEU A 111 0.26 1.59 12.24
N SER A 112 0.31 0.70 13.23
CA SER A 112 1.50 0.51 14.06
C SER A 112 2.70 0.14 13.17
N PHE A 113 2.49 -0.76 12.22
CA PHE A 113 3.49 -1.14 11.23
C PHE A 113 3.97 0.07 10.44
N VAL A 114 3.07 0.81 9.77
CA VAL A 114 3.41 1.99 8.96
C VAL A 114 4.15 3.06 9.76
N LYS A 115 3.77 3.30 11.03
CA LYS A 115 4.44 4.28 11.90
C LYS A 115 5.87 3.89 12.27
N ASN A 116 6.17 2.60 12.35
CA ASN A 116 7.49 2.09 12.71
C ASN A 116 8.41 1.92 11.50
N LEU A 117 7.89 2.03 10.28
CA LEU A 117 8.72 1.96 9.08
C LEU A 117 9.65 3.16 8.98
N ASN A 118 10.93 2.88 8.73
CA ASN A 118 11.87 3.89 8.29
C ASN A 118 11.65 4.14 6.79
N ILE A 119 11.04 5.27 6.44
CA ILE A 119 10.72 5.61 5.05
C ILE A 119 11.93 6.30 4.40
N PRO A 120 12.64 5.64 3.46
CA PRO A 120 13.74 6.30 2.76
C PRO A 120 13.21 7.39 1.82
N VAL A 121 13.94 8.49 1.69
CA VAL A 121 13.68 9.47 0.62
C VAL A 121 14.05 8.81 -0.70
N ILE A 122 13.06 8.60 -1.57
CA ILE A 122 13.26 8.07 -2.91
C ILE A 122 13.50 9.27 -3.83
N VAL A 123 14.75 9.43 -4.30
CA VAL A 123 15.21 10.48 -5.24
C VAL A 123 15.16 10.00 -6.67
#